data_AF-A0A543ATV1-F1
#
_entry.id   AF-A0A543ATV1-F1
#
_cell.length_a   1.000
_cell.length_b   1.000
_cell.length_c   1.000
_cell.angle_alpha   90.00
_cell.angle_beta   90.00
_cell.angle_gamma   90.00
#
_symmetry.space_group_name_H-M   'P 1'
#
loop_
_entity.id
_entity.type
_entity.pdbx_description
1 polymer ?
#
loop_
_entity_poly.entity_id
_entity_poly.type
_entity_poly.pdbx_seq_one_letter_code
_entity_poly.pdbx_strand_id
1 'polypeptide(L)'
;MRGMTPDTTPTIQCRQCSGDGRQLVEIPVGTRHGRPVYRLTPQDCTHCDGLGYLTYRRRPASRPMPMREVPRSSLDGPVHGNVGR
;
A
#
# COMPACT_ATOMS: atom_id res chain seq x y z
N MET A 1 1.96 25.36 -29.35
CA MET A 1 2.91 24.33 -28.87
C MET A 1 2.26 23.62 -27.70
N ARG A 2 1.85 22.35 -27.87
CA ARG A 2 1.20 21.57 -26.81
C ARG A 2 2.27 21.22 -25.76
N GLY A 3 2.12 21.74 -24.55
CA GLY A 3 2.99 21.41 -23.43
C GLY A 3 2.93 19.91 -23.17
N MET A 4 4.05 19.22 -23.41
CA MET A 4 4.28 17.89 -22.87
C MET A 4 4.34 18.06 -21.36
N THR A 5 3.23 17.80 -20.67
CA THR A 5 3.26 17.61 -19.22
C THR A 5 4.22 16.44 -18.97
N PRO A 6 5.32 16.62 -18.22
CA PRO A 6 6.18 15.50 -17.90
C PRO A 6 5.32 14.44 -17.23
N ASP A 7 5.40 13.21 -17.74
CA ASP A 7 4.78 12.01 -17.16
C ASP A 7 5.41 11.78 -15.78
N THR A 8 5.06 12.62 -14.82
CA THR A 8 5.46 12.50 -13.42
C THR A 8 4.47 11.53 -12.79
N THR A 9 4.48 10.30 -13.28
CA THR A 9 3.84 9.19 -12.59
C THR A 9 4.41 9.18 -11.17
N PRO A 10 3.57 9.34 -10.13
CA PRO A 10 4.07 9.45 -8.77
C PRO A 10 4.73 8.13 -8.37
N THR A 11 6.00 8.23 -7.99
CA THR A 11 6.81 7.11 -7.49
C THR A 11 7.01 7.23 -5.99
N ILE A 12 6.94 6.11 -5.27
CA ILE A 12 7.33 6.04 -3.86
C ILE A 12 8.52 5.09 -3.75
N GLN A 13 9.51 5.45 -2.94
CA GLN A 13 10.67 4.60 -2.67
C GLN A 13 10.22 3.25 -2.10
N CYS A 14 10.76 2.16 -2.66
CA CYS A 14 10.51 0.82 -2.18
C CYS A 14 11.15 0.66 -0.79
N ARG A 15 10.32 0.37 0.22
CA ARG A 15 10.76 0.21 1.60
C ARG A 15 11.54 -1.08 1.85
N GLN A 16 11.33 -2.12 1.04
CA GLN A 16 12.02 -3.40 1.22
C GLN A 16 13.51 -3.33 0.85
N CYS A 17 13.85 -2.54 -0.17
CA CYS A 17 15.23 -2.34 -0.60
C CYS A 17 15.77 -0.93 -0.31
N SER A 18 15.04 -0.12 0.48
CA SER A 18 15.41 1.28 0.78
C SER A 18 15.78 2.11 -0.45
N GLY A 19 15.14 1.86 -1.59
CA GLY A 19 15.44 2.55 -2.85
C GLY A 19 16.59 1.98 -3.71
N ASP A 20 17.35 1.00 -3.22
CA ASP A 20 18.50 0.45 -3.95
C ASP A 20 18.07 -0.46 -5.12
N GLY A 21 16.84 -0.97 -5.07
CA GLY A 21 16.33 -1.95 -6.02
C GLY A 21 16.86 -3.37 -5.76
N ARG A 22 17.79 -3.56 -4.81
CA ARG A 22 18.39 -4.87 -4.52
C ARG A 22 18.16 -5.30 -3.09
N GLN A 23 18.22 -6.61 -2.88
CA GLN A 23 18.16 -7.25 -1.58
C GLN A 23 19.23 -8.34 -1.48
N LEU A 24 19.82 -8.51 -0.30
CA LEU A 24 20.73 -9.62 -0.04
C LEU A 24 19.91 -10.86 0.29
N VAL A 25 20.18 -11.95 -0.42
CA VAL A 25 19.59 -13.25 -0.14
C VAL A 25 20.68 -14.28 0.16
N GLU A 26 20.39 -15.16 1.10
CA GLU A 26 21.26 -16.27 1.48
C GLU A 26 21.07 -17.42 0.51
N ILE A 27 22.09 -17.71 -0.29
CA ILE A 27 22.09 -18.83 -1.24
C ILE A 27 23.00 -19.93 -0.70
N PRO A 28 22.51 -21.18 -0.56
CA PRO A 28 23.36 -22.30 -0.18
C PRO A 28 24.38 -22.56 -1.30
N VAL A 29 25.67 -22.60 -0.95
CA VAL A 29 26.76 -22.85 -1.92
C VAL A 29 27.43 -24.21 -1.72
N GLY A 30 27.07 -24.92 -0.66
CA GLY A 30 27.56 -26.26 -0.38
C GLY A 30 27.52 -26.57 1.11
N THR A 31 28.34 -27.54 1.51
CA THR A 31 28.44 -27.99 2.90
C THR A 31 29.89 -28.06 3.34
N ARG A 32 30.18 -27.56 4.55
CA ARG A 32 31.49 -27.67 5.18
C ARG A 32 31.34 -28.33 6.55
N HIS A 33 32.03 -29.45 6.77
CA HIS A 33 31.93 -30.27 8.00
C HIS A 33 30.48 -30.63 8.38
N GLY A 34 29.65 -30.98 7.39
CA GLY A 34 28.24 -31.34 7.61
C GLY A 34 27.32 -30.16 7.92
N ARG A 35 27.82 -28.91 7.91
CA ARG A 35 26.99 -27.71 8.05
C ARG A 35 26.79 -27.02 6.71
N PRO A 36 25.58 -26.53 6.39
CA PRO A 36 25.36 -25.77 5.17
C PRO A 36 26.14 -24.47 5.22
N VAL A 37 26.76 -24.12 4.10
CA VAL A 37 27.47 -22.84 3.90
C VAL A 37 26.61 -21.99 2.98
N TYR A 38 26.32 -20.78 3.44
CA TYR A 38 25.53 -19.80 2.69
C TYR A 38 26.43 -18.68 2.19
N ARG A 39 26.08 -18.12 1.04
CA ARG A 39 26.67 -16.91 0.50
C ARG A 39 25.59 -15.84 0.34
N LEU A 40 25.86 -14.66 0.86
CA LEU A 40 25.03 -13.49 0.62
C LEU A 40 25.22 -13.02 -0.82
N THR A 41 24.11 -13.01 -1.57
CA THR A 41 24.11 -12.63 -2.98
C THR A 41 23.11 -11.50 -3.20
N PRO A 42 23.51 -10.38 -3.82
CA PRO A 42 22.57 -9.31 -4.13
C PRO A 42 21.68 -9.72 -5.31
N GLN A 43 20.38 -9.83 -5.06
CA GLN A 43 19.36 -10.07 -6.07
C GLN A 43 18.43 -8.87 -6.20
N ASP A 44 17.69 -8.80 -7.31
CA ASP A 44 16.69 -7.75 -7.50
C ASP A 44 15.58 -7.88 -6.45
N CYS A 45 15.15 -6.74 -5.93
CA CYS A 45 14.08 -6.69 -4.96
C CYS A 45 12.76 -6.99 -5.66
N THR A 46 12.19 -8.16 -5.36
CA THR A 46 10.95 -8.65 -5.95
C THR A 46 9.74 -7.77 -5.66
N HIS A 47 9.81 -6.90 -4.65
CA HIS A 47 8.73 -5.98 -4.34
C HIS A 47 8.62 -4.83 -5.35
N CYS A 48 9.74 -4.44 -5.96
CA CYS A 48 9.82 -3.33 -6.90
C CYS A 48 10.46 -3.73 -8.23
N ASP A 49 10.57 -5.03 -8.50
CA ASP A 49 11.18 -5.59 -9.71
C ASP A 49 12.54 -4.98 -10.07
N GLY A 50 13.38 -4.74 -9.07
CA GLY A 50 14.72 -4.16 -9.27
C GLY A 50 14.76 -2.63 -9.43
N LEU A 51 13.61 -1.94 -9.46
CA LEU A 51 13.55 -0.51 -9.78
C LEU A 51 13.92 0.40 -8.59
N GLY A 52 13.76 -0.09 -7.37
CA GLY A 52 13.94 0.72 -6.14
C GLY A 52 12.75 1.62 -5.80
N TYR A 53 11.75 1.71 -6.66
CA TYR A 53 10.53 2.49 -6.43
C TYR A 53 9.29 1.79 -6.97
N LEU A 54 8.14 2.17 -6.44
CA LEU A 54 6.82 1.71 -6.85
C LEU A 54 6.10 2.85 -7.54
N THR A 55 5.61 2.60 -8.75
CA THR A 55 4.71 3.52 -9.45
C THR A 55 3.27 3.29 -8.99
N TYR A 56 2.63 4.31 -8.44
CA TYR A 56 1.21 4.23 -8.12
C TYR A 56 0.40 4.79 -9.30
N ARG A 57 -0.43 3.96 -9.91
CA ARG A 57 -1.57 4.52 -10.66
C ARG A 57 -2.51 5.13 -9.63
N ARG A 58 -2.70 6.45 -9.67
CA ARG A 58 -3.76 7.09 -8.87
C ARG A 58 -5.05 6.34 -9.14
N ARG A 59 -5.60 5.63 -8.13
CA ARG A 59 -7.00 5.21 -8.22
C ARG A 59 -7.80 6.50 -8.40
N PRO A 60 -8.64 6.64 -9.45
CA PRO A 60 -9.59 7.73 -9.46
C PRO A 60 -10.34 7.68 -8.13
N ALA A 61 -10.39 8.81 -7.43
CA ALA A 61 -11.12 8.92 -6.19
C ALA A 61 -12.48 8.27 -6.41
N SER A 62 -12.73 7.19 -5.67
CA SER A 62 -13.95 6.40 -5.73
C SER A 62 -15.14 7.34 -5.85
N ARG A 63 -15.98 7.10 -6.87
CA ARG A 63 -17.28 7.76 -7.04
C ARG A 63 -17.91 8.00 -5.66
N PRO A 64 -18.45 9.20 -5.37
CA PRO A 64 -19.15 9.43 -4.11
C PRO A 64 -20.14 8.29 -3.92
N MET A 65 -20.06 7.62 -2.77
CA MET A 65 -21.00 6.56 -2.45
C MET A 65 -22.41 7.16 -2.59
N PRO A 66 -23.37 6.51 -3.26
CA PRO A 66 -24.74 7.00 -3.24
C PRO A 66 -25.14 7.08 -1.77
N MET A 67 -25.48 8.28 -1.30
CA MET A 67 -26.03 8.46 0.03
C MET A 67 -27.22 7.50 0.13
N ARG A 68 -27.06 6.47 0.95
CA ARG A 68 -28.17 5.62 1.32
C ARG A 68 -29.06 6.51 2.17
N GLU A 69 -30.14 7.02 1.58
CA GLU A 69 -31.12 7.84 2.28
C GLU A 69 -31.48 7.13 3.58
N VAL A 70 -31.15 7.77 4.70
CA VAL A 70 -31.59 7.29 6.01
C VAL A 70 -33.10 7.47 6.01
N PRO A 71 -33.91 6.41 6.08
CA PRO A 71 -35.35 6.59 6.17
C PRO A 71 -35.64 7.40 7.44
N ARG A 72 -36.32 8.53 7.28
CA ARG A 72 -36.80 9.44 8.34
C ARG A 72 -37.92 8.81 9.18
N SER A 73 -37.76 7.56 9.59
CA SER A 73 -38.77 6.83 10.37
C SER A 73 -38.37 6.58 11.81
N SER A 74 -37.37 7.30 12.35
CA SER A 74 -36.96 7.21 13.76
C SER A 74 -37.30 8.45 14.60
N LEU A 75 -38.26 9.26 14.17
CA LEU A 75 -38.69 10.47 14.90
C LEU A 75 -40.07 10.36 15.57
N ASP A 76 -40.58 9.16 15.81
CA ASP A 76 -41.78 8.97 16.63
C ASP A 76 -41.51 7.94 17.73
N GLY A 77 -40.82 8.40 18.76
CA GLY A 77 -40.74 7.75 20.07
C GLY A 77 -41.40 8.67 21.09
N PRO A 78 -42.23 8.16 22.01
CA PRO A 78 -43.16 8.97 22.78
C PRO A 78 -42.46 9.97 23.69
N VAL A 79 -42.94 11.22 23.67
CA VAL A 79 -42.63 12.27 24.65
C VAL A 79 -42.97 11.74 26.05
N HIS A 80 -41.96 11.33 26.81
CA HIS A 80 -42.06 11.24 28.25
C HIS A 80 -41.94 12.66 28.83
N GLY A 81 -43.05 13.39 28.76
CA GLY A 81 -43.29 14.49 29.68
C GLY A 81 -43.64 13.90 31.04
N ASN A 82 -42.80 14.15 32.05
CA ASN A 82 -43.35 14.54 33.34
C ASN A 82 -42.33 15.34 34.16
N VAL A 83 -42.75 16.58 34.38
CA VAL A 83 -42.25 17.55 35.35
C VAL A 83 -42.77 17.16 36.74
N GLY A 84 -41.89 17.25 37.75
CA GLY A 84 -42.27 17.65 39.11
C GLY A 84 -42.53 16.56 40.14
N ARG A 85 -41.60 16.40 41.08
CA ARG A 85 -41.83 16.65 42.51
C ARG A 85 -40.51 16.84 43.25
#